data_AF-A0A916AZM7-F1
#
_entry.id   AF-A0A916AZM7-F1
#
_cell.length_a   1.000
_cell.length_b   1.000
_cell.length_c   1.000
_cell.angle_alpha   90.00
_cell.angle_beta   90.00
_cell.angle_gamma   90.00
#
_symmetry.space_group_name_H-M   'P 1'
#
loop_
_entity.id
_entity.type
_entity.pdbx_description
1 polymer ?
#
loop_
_entity_poly.entity_id
_entity_poly.type
_entity_poly.pdbx_seq_one_letter_code
_entity_poly.pdbx_strand_id
1 'polypeptide(L)'
;MSEETNPRIIKKYPNRRLYDTEKSQYVTLQEIRSLVLEEIPFVVIDKKSEEDITRSILLQIIFEQESETNPLFSNDNLERFIRFYNAGTHLGFSDFIGQGMNFFQQQQREFGKAVEGMTRHNPMAFWTDMTQKNIDSWRQMMGLSPDEDETKNN
;
A
#
# COMPACT_ATOMS: atom_id res chain seq x y z
N MET A 1 27.84 -2.10 2.65
CA MET A 1 27.95 -0.66 2.93
C MET A 1 26.65 -0.05 2.47
N SER A 2 25.73 0.19 3.40
CA SER A 2 24.52 0.96 3.11
C SER A 2 24.94 2.40 2.88
N GLU A 3 24.72 2.93 1.68
CA GLU A 3 24.83 4.37 1.46
C GLU A 3 23.91 5.06 2.47
N GLU A 4 24.46 5.96 3.29
CA GLU A 4 23.64 6.90 4.07
C GLU A 4 22.94 7.82 3.07
N THR A 5 21.72 7.47 2.68
CA THR A 5 20.86 8.32 1.86
C THR A 5 20.44 9.53 2.69
N ASN A 6 21.23 10.59 2.61
CA ASN A 6 20.90 11.86 3.23
C ASN A 6 19.56 12.36 2.66
N PRO A 7 18.56 12.67 3.49
CA PRO A 7 17.24 13.08 2.99
C PRO A 7 17.34 14.34 2.14
N ARG A 8 16.60 14.34 1.03
CA ARG A 8 16.47 15.48 0.12
C ARG A 8 15.87 16.68 0.86
N ILE A 9 16.53 17.83 0.79
CA ILE A 9 16.09 19.02 1.52
C ILE A 9 15.19 19.89 0.64
N ILE A 10 13.98 20.12 1.11
CA ILE A 10 13.01 21.04 0.52
C ILE A 10 12.85 22.25 1.44
N LYS A 11 12.97 23.46 0.91
CA LYS A 11 12.80 24.71 1.65
C LYS A 11 11.43 25.30 1.37
N LYS A 12 10.64 25.53 2.42
CA LYS A 12 9.34 26.20 2.32
C LYS A 12 9.51 27.71 2.50
N TYR A 13 9.03 28.49 1.54
CA TYR A 13 9.04 29.95 1.58
C TYR A 13 7.64 30.51 1.90
N PRO A 14 7.53 31.70 2.51
CA PRO A 14 6.25 32.26 2.97
C PRO A 14 5.17 32.40 1.88
N ASN A 15 5.55 32.64 0.63
CA ASN A 15 4.64 32.81 -0.51
C ASN A 15 4.10 31.47 -1.08
N ARG A 16 3.86 30.48 -0.21
CA ARG A 16 3.43 29.11 -0.57
C ARG A 16 4.42 28.29 -1.43
N ARG A 17 5.56 28.86 -1.86
CA ARG A 17 6.54 28.15 -2.70
C ARG A 17 7.35 27.12 -1.92
N LEU A 18 7.64 25.99 -2.55
CA LEU A 18 8.57 24.96 -2.12
C LEU A 18 9.79 25.01 -3.05
N TYR A 19 10.99 24.94 -2.49
CA TYR A 19 12.24 24.97 -3.25
C TYR A 19 13.04 23.71 -2.98
N ASP A 20 13.33 22.97 -4.03
CA ASP A 20 14.12 21.77 -3.98
C ASP A 20 15.60 22.12 -4.09
N THR A 21 16.36 21.82 -3.03
CA THR A 21 17.80 22.18 -2.98
C THR A 21 18.68 21.32 -3.87
N GLU A 22 18.22 20.13 -4.24
CA GLU A 22 18.98 19.19 -5.07
C GLU A 22 18.75 19.49 -6.56
N LYS A 23 17.49 19.73 -6.97
CA LYS A 23 17.16 20.20 -8.34
C LYS A 23 17.40 21.69 -8.54
N SER A 24 17.66 22.45 -7.47
CA SER A 24 17.85 23.90 -7.48
C SER A 24 16.68 24.69 -8.11
N GLN A 25 15.45 24.22 -7.94
CA GLN A 25 14.27 24.83 -8.55
C GLN A 25 13.06 24.84 -7.61
N TYR A 26 12.07 25.68 -7.94
CA TYR A 26 10.78 25.63 -7.28
C TYR A 26 10.01 24.39 -7.72
N VAL A 27 9.36 23.74 -6.76
CA VAL A 27 8.55 22.54 -6.96
C VAL A 27 7.14 22.75 -6.42
N THR A 28 6.20 22.01 -6.99
CA THR A 28 4.80 21.95 -6.60
C THR A 28 4.58 20.90 -5.51
N LEU A 29 3.41 20.93 -4.85
CA LEU A 29 3.05 19.89 -3.91
C LEU A 29 2.91 18.51 -4.59
N GLN A 30 2.48 18.49 -5.86
CA GLN A 30 2.41 17.26 -6.67
C GLN A 30 3.80 16.64 -6.89
N GLU A 31 4.83 17.45 -7.14
CA GLU A 31 6.21 16.95 -7.25
C GLU A 31 6.75 16.42 -5.92
N ILE A 32 6.37 17.02 -4.78
CA ILE A 32 6.69 16.46 -3.46
C ILE A 32 5.96 15.13 -3.23
N ARG A 33 4.71 15.01 -3.66
CA ARG A 33 3.97 13.74 -3.64
C ARG A 33 4.70 12.68 -4.45
N SER A 34 5.27 13.00 -5.61
CA SER A 34 6.09 12.05 -6.38
C SER A 34 7.26 11.51 -5.58
N LEU A 35 7.94 12.33 -4.77
CA LEU A 35 9.01 11.85 -3.89
C LEU A 35 8.52 10.79 -2.89
N VAL A 36 7.31 10.95 -2.34
CA VAL A 36 6.69 9.93 -1.46
C VAL A 36 6.43 8.63 -2.21
N LEU A 37 5.90 8.72 -3.43
CA LEU A 37 5.56 7.56 -4.27
C LEU A 37 6.81 6.82 -4.77
N GLU A 38 7.91 7.55 -4.98
CA GLU A 38 9.21 7.03 -5.40
C GLU A 38 10.06 6.54 -4.20
N GLU A 39 9.51 6.57 -2.98
CA GLU A 39 10.21 6.20 -1.73
C GLU A 39 11.50 6.99 -1.49
N ILE A 40 11.58 8.22 -2.00
CA ILE A 40 12.72 9.12 -1.83
C ILE A 40 12.58 9.85 -0.49
N PRO A 41 13.50 9.66 0.47
CA PRO A 41 13.44 10.35 1.76
C PRO A 41 13.67 11.85 1.56
N PHE A 42 12.81 12.67 2.15
CA PHE A 42 12.95 14.12 2.13
C PHE A 42 12.56 14.75 3.47
N VAL A 43 13.06 15.96 3.69
CA VAL A 43 12.69 16.82 4.82
C VAL A 43 12.30 18.19 4.28
N VAL A 44 11.24 18.77 4.83
CA VAL A 44 10.82 20.13 4.52
C VAL A 44 11.12 21.07 5.67
N ILE A 45 11.96 22.06 5.41
CA ILE A 45 12.34 23.09 6.39
C ILE A 45 11.66 24.41 6.05
N ASP A 46 10.99 25.03 7.03
CA ASP A 46 10.48 26.39 6.87
C ASP A 46 11.65 27.38 6.84
N LYS A 47 11.74 28.21 5.79
CA LYS A 47 12.88 29.10 5.63
C LYS A 47 12.92 30.24 6.65
N LYS A 48 11.77 30.59 7.24
CA LYS A 48 11.62 31.66 8.22
C LYS A 48 11.87 31.17 9.65
N SER A 49 11.26 30.04 10.05
CA SER A 49 11.44 29.51 11.41
C SER A 49 12.59 28.52 11.54
N GLU A 50 13.09 27.99 10.42
CA GLU A 50 14.08 26.90 10.37
C GLU A 50 13.61 25.59 11.01
N GLU A 51 12.30 25.44 11.20
CA GLU A 51 11.68 24.24 11.76
C GLU A 51 11.39 23.19 10.69
N ASP A 52 11.42 21.91 11.11
CA ASP A 52 10.94 20.80 10.30
C ASP A 52 9.40 20.80 10.26
N ILE A 53 8.87 21.06 9.06
CA ILE A 53 7.44 21.09 8.77
C ILE A 53 7.01 19.92 7.87
N THR A 54 7.82 18.88 7.74
CA THR A 54 7.57 17.71 6.88
C THR A 54 6.19 17.11 7.15
N ARG A 55 5.83 16.94 8.43
CA ARG A 55 4.50 16.45 8.83
C ARG A 55 3.36 17.32 8.28
N SER A 56 3.50 18.64 8.33
CA SER A 56 2.47 19.55 7.83
C SER A 56 2.32 19.43 6.31
N ILE A 57 3.41 19.24 5.58
CA ILE A 57 3.38 19.06 4.13
C ILE A 57 2.75 17.72 3.74
N LEU A 58 3.09 16.64 4.45
CA LEU A 58 2.47 15.33 4.23
C LEU A 58 0.95 15.37 4.49
N LEU A 59 0.49 16.06 5.53
CA LEU A 59 -0.93 16.28 5.78
C LEU A 59 -1.61 17.07 4.65
N GLN A 60 -0.92 18.09 4.11
CA GLN A 60 -1.44 18.85 2.97
C GLN A 60 -1.58 17.96 1.71
N ILE A 61 -0.60 17.08 1.45
CA ILE A 61 -0.66 16.13 0.33
C ILE A 61 -1.87 15.21 0.47
N ILE A 62 -2.07 14.63 1.66
CA ILE A 62 -3.22 13.75 1.93
C ILE A 62 -4.53 14.53 1.71
N PHE A 63 -4.63 15.76 2.22
CA PHE A 63 -5.82 16.59 2.04
C PHE A 63 -6.13 16.90 0.57
N GLU A 64 -5.11 17.22 -0.24
CA GLU A 64 -5.29 17.44 -1.68
C GLU A 64 -5.76 16.15 -2.38
N GLN A 65 -5.21 14.98 -2.02
CA GLN A 65 -5.66 13.69 -2.58
C GLN A 65 -7.10 13.33 -2.22
N GLU A 66 -7.52 13.58 -0.98
CA GLU A 66 -8.91 13.31 -0.53
C GLU A 66 -9.93 14.22 -1.22
N SER A 67 -9.49 15.35 -1.79
CA SER A 67 -10.35 16.25 -2.56
C SER A 67 -10.54 15.80 -4.03
N GLU A 68 -9.83 14.76 -4.47
CA GLU A 68 -9.95 14.17 -5.81
C GLU A 68 -11.15 13.18 -5.89
N THR A 69 -11.39 12.58 -7.06
CA THR A 69 -12.61 11.79 -7.35
C THR A 69 -12.76 10.47 -6.59
N ASN A 70 -11.74 10.00 -5.88
CA ASN A 70 -11.78 8.72 -5.15
C ASN A 70 -11.12 8.83 -3.76
N PRO A 71 -11.80 9.45 -2.78
CA PRO A 71 -11.27 9.61 -1.43
C PRO A 71 -11.08 8.25 -0.75
N LEU A 72 -10.00 8.10 0.02
CA LEU A 72 -9.70 6.88 0.76
C LEU A 72 -10.48 6.84 2.08
N PHE A 73 -10.74 7.99 2.70
CA PHE A 73 -11.37 8.05 4.01
C PHE A 73 -12.87 8.33 3.93
N SER A 74 -13.68 7.50 4.60
CA SER A 74 -15.09 7.80 4.84
C SER A 74 -15.24 8.86 5.94
N ASN A 75 -16.37 9.59 5.94
CA ASN A 75 -16.71 10.55 6.99
C ASN A 75 -16.64 9.92 8.39
N ASP A 76 -17.18 8.71 8.56
CA ASP A 76 -17.10 7.94 9.80
C ASP A 76 -15.66 7.74 10.28
N ASN A 77 -14.72 7.47 9.36
CA ASN A 77 -13.31 7.29 9.70
C ASN A 77 -12.68 8.61 10.14
N LEU A 78 -12.97 9.72 9.45
CA LEU A 78 -12.49 11.05 9.81
C LEU A 78 -13.01 11.49 11.19
N GLU A 79 -14.29 11.30 11.47
CA GLU A 79 -14.87 11.59 12.78
C GLU A 79 -14.26 10.76 13.90
N ARG A 80 -13.95 9.48 13.63
CA ARG A 80 -13.24 8.61 14.58
C ARG A 80 -11.83 9.11 14.82
N PHE A 81 -11.09 9.48 13.77
CA PHE A 81 -9.75 10.06 13.92
C PHE A 81 -9.80 11.30 14.83
N ILE A 82 -10.71 12.24 14.57
CA ILE A 82 -10.86 13.47 15.37
C ILE A 82 -11.20 13.14 16.83
N ARG A 83 -12.13 12.20 17.08
CA ARG A 83 -12.48 11.79 18.45
C ARG A 83 -11.31 11.13 19.19
N PHE A 84 -10.52 10.30 18.52
CA PHE A 84 -9.36 9.66 19.15
C PHE A 84 -8.29 10.68 19.56
N TYR A 85 -8.15 11.80 18.83
CA TYR A 85 -7.28 12.91 19.25
C TYR A 85 -7.76 13.65 20.51
N ASN A 86 -9.02 13.49 20.93
CA ASN A 86 -9.56 14.15 22.13
C ASN A 86 -9.78 13.17 23.31
N ALA A 87 -9.71 11.86 23.06
CA ALA A 87 -10.08 10.82 24.03
C ALA A 87 -8.98 10.51 25.08
N GLY A 88 -7.80 11.15 25.03
CA GLY A 88 -6.72 10.97 26.00
C GLY A 88 -5.97 9.62 25.91
N THR A 89 -6.48 8.64 25.15
CA THR A 89 -5.87 7.34 24.86
C THR A 89 -5.04 7.33 23.57
N HIS A 90 -4.26 8.40 23.34
CA HIS A 90 -3.44 8.57 22.13
C HIS A 90 -2.45 7.42 21.88
N LEU A 91 -1.97 6.76 22.95
CA LEU A 91 -0.89 5.77 22.86
C LEU A 91 -1.32 4.44 22.21
N GLY A 92 -2.61 4.08 22.22
CA GLY A 92 -3.06 2.81 21.61
C GLY A 92 -3.37 2.91 20.12
N PHE A 93 -3.83 4.07 19.66
CA PHE A 93 -4.37 4.21 18.30
C PHE A 93 -3.27 4.32 17.22
N SER A 94 -2.20 5.07 17.50
CA SER A 94 -1.06 5.20 16.57
C SER A 94 -0.40 3.85 16.30
N ASP A 95 -0.15 3.08 17.37
CA ASP A 95 0.46 1.75 17.26
C ASP A 95 -0.45 0.77 16.53
N PHE A 96 -1.77 0.82 16.78
CA PHE A 96 -2.74 0.02 16.05
C PHE A 96 -2.75 0.31 14.55
N ILE A 97 -2.74 1.57 14.14
CA ILE A 97 -2.70 1.95 12.72
C ILE A 97 -1.38 1.50 12.08
N GLY A 98 -0.24 1.70 12.76
CA GLY A 98 1.06 1.24 12.27
C GLY A 98 1.11 -0.27 12.05
N GLN A 99 0.62 -1.05 13.03
CA GLN A 99 0.54 -2.51 12.91
C GLN A 99 -0.44 -2.96 11.82
N GLY A 100 -1.62 -2.32 11.74
CA GLY A 100 -2.63 -2.62 10.73
C GLY A 100 -2.12 -2.35 9.30
N MET A 101 -1.41 -1.23 9.09
CA MET A 101 -0.80 -0.94 7.79
C MET A 101 0.29 -1.94 7.43
N ASN A 102 1.16 -2.31 8.38
CA ASN A 102 2.20 -3.33 8.14
C ASN A 102 1.58 -4.68 7.77
N PHE A 103 0.51 -5.09 8.46
CA PHE A 103 -0.23 -6.31 8.17
C PHE A 103 -0.86 -6.26 6.77
N PHE A 104 -1.53 -5.16 6.42
CA PHE A 104 -2.15 -4.98 5.11
C PHE A 104 -1.11 -5.03 3.98
N GLN A 105 0.02 -4.35 4.13
CA GLN A 105 1.11 -4.40 3.15
C GLN A 105 1.69 -5.81 3.01
N GLN A 106 1.84 -6.54 4.12
CA GLN A 106 2.29 -7.93 4.07
C GLN A 106 1.30 -8.82 3.33
N GLN A 107 0.01 -8.70 3.63
CA GLN A 107 -1.04 -9.46 2.95
C GLN A 107 -1.09 -9.15 1.44
N GLN A 108 -0.94 -7.88 1.04
CA GLN A 108 -0.90 -7.49 -0.37
C GLN A 108 0.32 -8.09 -1.09
N ARG A 109 1.49 -8.11 -0.44
CA ARG A 109 2.70 -8.76 -0.98
C ARG A 109 2.51 -10.27 -1.16
N GLU A 110 1.93 -10.95 -0.18
CA GLU A 110 1.70 -12.39 -0.25
C GLU A 110 0.63 -12.75 -1.30
N PHE A 111 -0.45 -11.97 -1.40
CA PHE A 111 -1.43 -12.12 -2.47
C PHE A 111 -0.81 -11.86 -3.85
N GLY A 112 -0.01 -10.80 -3.98
CA GLY A 112 0.73 -10.49 -5.21
C GLY A 112 1.65 -11.63 -5.65
N LYS A 113 2.40 -12.23 -4.71
CA LYS A 113 3.23 -13.42 -4.97
C LYS A 113 2.40 -14.65 -5.35
N ALA A 114 1.26 -14.88 -4.69
CA ALA A 114 0.37 -15.99 -5.02
C ALA A 114 -0.19 -15.85 -6.44
N VAL A 115 -0.59 -14.64 -6.82
CA VAL A 115 -1.01 -14.32 -8.19
C VAL A 115 0.17 -14.43 -9.15
N GLU A 116 1.33 -13.82 -8.89
CA GLU A 116 2.53 -13.91 -9.76
C GLU A 116 3.02 -15.35 -9.95
N GLY A 117 3.02 -16.17 -8.89
CA GLY A 117 3.35 -17.59 -8.93
C GLY A 117 2.36 -18.41 -9.76
N MET A 118 1.08 -18.02 -9.72
CA MET A 118 0.01 -18.57 -10.56
C MET A 118 0.12 -18.10 -12.02
N THR A 119 0.52 -16.85 -12.28
CA THR A 119 0.69 -16.30 -13.64
C THR A 119 1.97 -16.81 -14.33
N ARG A 120 3.06 -17.01 -13.59
CA ARG A 120 4.29 -17.62 -14.12
C ARG A 120 4.08 -19.08 -14.54
N HIS A 121 3.14 -19.78 -13.93
CA HIS A 121 2.74 -21.12 -14.35
C HIS A 121 1.39 -21.06 -15.08
N ASN A 122 1.40 -20.42 -16.25
CA ASN A 122 0.42 -20.56 -17.33
C ASN A 122 -1.07 -20.45 -16.88
N PRO A 123 -1.80 -19.37 -17.19
CA PRO A 123 -3.21 -19.22 -16.81
C PRO A 123 -4.10 -20.41 -17.24
N MET A 124 -3.70 -21.17 -18.26
CA MET A 124 -4.32 -22.45 -18.63
C MET A 124 -4.19 -23.52 -17.55
N ALA A 125 -3.07 -23.62 -16.83
CA ALA A 125 -2.88 -24.57 -15.73
C ALA A 125 -3.81 -24.27 -14.54
N PHE A 126 -4.02 -22.98 -14.20
CA PHE A 126 -5.01 -22.60 -13.20
C PHE A 126 -6.44 -23.00 -13.60
N TRP A 127 -6.84 -22.70 -14.84
CA TRP A 127 -8.13 -23.14 -15.38
C TRP A 127 -8.25 -24.67 -15.39
N THR A 128 -7.18 -25.37 -15.77
CA THR A 128 -7.16 -26.85 -15.81
C THR A 128 -7.26 -27.45 -14.41
N ASP A 129 -6.56 -26.91 -13.41
CA ASP A 129 -6.63 -27.39 -12.02
C ASP A 129 -8.03 -27.15 -11.40
N MET A 130 -8.65 -26.00 -11.67
CA MET A 130 -10.03 -25.74 -11.24
C MET A 130 -11.04 -26.63 -11.97
N THR A 131 -10.90 -26.83 -13.27
CA THR A 131 -11.77 -27.73 -14.04
C THR A 131 -11.62 -29.17 -13.56
N GLN A 132 -10.41 -29.63 -13.29
CA GLN A 132 -10.15 -30.98 -12.79
C GLN A 132 -10.78 -31.20 -11.40
N LYS A 133 -10.55 -30.28 -10.45
CA LYS A 133 -11.17 -30.35 -9.10
C LYS A 133 -12.69 -30.31 -9.14
N ASN A 134 -13.27 -29.49 -10.02
CA ASN A 134 -14.72 -29.42 -10.20
C ASN A 134 -15.24 -30.73 -10.80
N ILE A 135 -14.64 -31.22 -11.89
CA ILE A 135 -15.01 -32.50 -12.52
C ILE A 135 -14.91 -33.67 -11.54
N ASP A 136 -13.85 -33.75 -10.74
CA ASP A 136 -13.67 -34.83 -9.76
C ASP A 136 -14.69 -34.74 -8.61
N SER A 137 -15.04 -33.52 -8.19
CA SER A 137 -16.13 -33.29 -7.23
C SER A 137 -17.50 -33.70 -7.80
N TRP A 138 -17.77 -33.38 -9.08
CA TRP A 138 -18.97 -33.83 -9.80
C TRP A 138 -18.99 -35.35 -9.98
N ARG A 139 -17.85 -35.97 -10.30
CA ARG A 139 -17.72 -37.43 -10.43
C ARG A 139 -17.99 -38.14 -9.11
N GLN A 140 -17.44 -37.62 -8.01
CA GLN A 140 -17.68 -38.13 -6.66
C GLN A 140 -19.15 -37.95 -6.24
N MET A 141 -19.76 -36.81 -6.57
CA MET A 141 -21.18 -36.53 -6.29
C MET A 141 -22.14 -37.37 -7.15
N MET A 142 -21.75 -37.69 -8.39
CA MET A 142 -22.48 -38.57 -9.30
C MET A 142 -22.23 -40.07 -9.02
N GLY A 143 -21.37 -40.40 -8.06
CA GLY A 143 -21.07 -41.79 -7.67
C GLY A 143 -20.30 -42.59 -8.73
N LEU A 144 -19.60 -41.94 -9.65
CA LEU A 144 -18.76 -42.59 -10.65
C LEU A 144 -17.38 -42.87 -10.05
N SER A 145 -17.18 -44.10 -9.59
CA SER A 145 -15.87 -44.61 -9.16
C SER A 145 -15.01 -44.87 -10.41
N PRO A 146 -13.66 -44.76 -10.35
CA PRO A 146 -12.83 -45.23 -11.44
C PRO A 146 -13.03 -46.74 -11.56
N ASP A 147 -13.32 -47.23 -12.77
CA ASP A 147 -13.26 -48.66 -13.05
C ASP A 147 -11.86 -49.14 -12.64
N GLU A 148 -11.81 -50.01 -11.63
CA GLU A 148 -10.60 -50.75 -11.28
C GLU A 148 -10.23 -51.60 -12.49
N ASP A 149 -9.22 -51.16 -13.24
CA ASP A 149 -8.61 -51.97 -14.29
C ASP A 149 -8.22 -53.31 -13.68
N GLU A 150 -8.89 -54.37 -14.14
CA GLU A 150 -8.62 -55.75 -13.77
C GLU A 150 -7.18 -56.11 -14.14
N THR A 151 -6.26 -56.02 -13.18
CA THR A 151 -5.10 -56.90 -13.17
C THR A 151 -5.58 -58.32 -12.82
N LYS A 152 -6.11 -59.03 -13.82
CA LYS A 152 -6.25 -60.49 -13.79
C LYS A 152 -5.54 -61.09 -15.00
N ASN A 153 -4.26 -61.38 -14.78
CA ASN A 153 -3.71 -62.73 -14.88
C ASN A 153 -4.32 -63.63 -15.99
N ASN A 154 -3.72 -63.65 -17.18
CA ASN A 154 -3.20 -64.87 -17.85
C ASN A 154 -2.40 -64.50 -19.11
#